data_AF-A0A7G7KEG5-F1
#
_entry.id   AF-A0A7G7KEG5-F1
#
_cell.length_a   1.000
_cell.length_b   1.000
_cell.length_c   1.000
_cell.angle_alpha   90.00
_cell.angle_beta   90.00
_cell.angle_gamma   90.00
#
_symmetry.space_group_name_H-M   'P 1'
#
loop_
_entity.id
_entity.type
_entity.pdbx_description
1 polymer ?
#
loop_
_entity_poly.entity_id
_entity_poly.type
_entity_poly.pdbx_seq_one_letter_code
_entity_poly.pdbx_strand_id
1 'polypeptide(L)' 'MSLTLQLLVARGTARGLINGIASPDYGEVITLRKYLLQEGEHGLAFGLLTLAKTMQPT' A
#
# COMPACT_ATOMS: atom_id res chain seq x y z
N MET A 1 -7.47 17.80 7.60
CA MET A 1 -7.58 16.48 6.93
C MET A 1 -8.51 15.62 7.75
N SER A 2 -9.67 15.26 7.20
CA SER A 2 -10.59 14.31 7.82
C SER A 2 -10.06 12.89 7.61
N LEU A 3 -10.00 12.09 8.67
CA LEU A 3 -9.54 10.71 8.60
C LEU A 3 -10.71 9.86 8.07
N THR A 4 -10.66 9.51 6.78
CA THR A 4 -11.72 8.70 6.16
C THR A 4 -11.56 7.23 6.54
N LEU A 5 -12.67 6.49 6.60
CA LEU A 5 -12.64 5.04 6.78
C LEU A 5 -11.77 4.36 5.71
N GLN A 6 -11.81 4.88 4.48
CA GLN A 6 -11.00 4.41 3.36
C GLN A 6 -9.50 4.58 3.62
N LEU A 7 -9.07 5.72 4.14
CA LEU A 7 -7.68 5.96 4.50
C LEU A 7 -7.22 5.04 5.63
N LEU A 8 -8.07 4.81 6.63
CA LEU A 8 -7.77 3.88 7.73
C LEU A 8 -7.57 2.45 7.22
N VAL A 9 -8.49 1.97 6.37
CA VAL A 9 -8.39 0.64 5.74
C VAL A 9 -7.14 0.55 4.87
N ALA A 10 -6.87 1.54 4.03
CA ALA A 10 -5.69 1.56 3.17
C ALA A 10 -4.37 1.48 3.96
N ARG A 11 -4.27 2.21 5.09
CA ARG A 11 -3.11 2.12 5.99
C ARG A 11 -2.97 0.72 6.60
N GLY A 12 -4.08 0.13 7.04
CA GLY A 12 -4.12 -1.22 7.59
C GLY A 12 -3.65 -2.26 6.57
N THR A 13 -4.23 -2.23 5.38
CA THR A 13 -3.86 -3.12 4.26
C THR A 13 -2.39 -2.97 3.89
N ALA A 14 -1.89 -1.73 3.77
CA ALA A 14 -0.50 -1.49 3.43
C ALA A 14 0.46 -2.09 4.46
N ARG A 15 0.17 -1.94 5.76
CA ARG A 15 0.96 -2.56 6.83
C ARG A 15 0.88 -4.08 6.78
N GLY A 16 -0.30 -4.66 6.52
CA GLY A 16 -0.48 -6.09 6.38
C GLY A 16 0.37 -6.67 5.23
N LEU A 17 0.39 -6.00 4.09
CA LEU A 17 1.19 -6.39 2.93
C LEU A 17 2.70 -6.25 3.20
N ILE A 18 3.13 -5.11 3.75
CA ILE A 18 4.56 -4.86 4.08
C ILE A 18 5.08 -5.88 5.10
N ASN A 19 4.26 -6.26 6.09
CA ASN A 19 4.62 -7.22 7.12
C ASN A 19 4.46 -8.69 6.67
N GLY A 20 4.05 -8.96 5.42
CA GLY A 20 3.87 -10.31 4.91
C GLY A 20 2.69 -11.08 5.51
N ILE A 21 1.72 -10.37 6.10
CA ILE A 21 0.50 -10.94 6.70
C ILE A 21 -0.52 -11.30 5.62
N ALA A 22 -0.50 -10.60 4.49
CA ALA A 22 -1.37 -10.82 3.35
C ALA A 22 -0.54 -11.14 2.09
N SER A 23 -1.07 -12.01 1.23
CA SER A 23 -0.46 -12.31 -0.07
C SER A 23 -0.63 -11.12 -1.01
N PRO A 24 0.45 -10.48 -1.48
CA PRO A 24 0.34 -9.31 -2.32
C PRO A 24 0.01 -9.68 -3.77
N ASP A 25 -1.00 -9.04 -4.35
CA ASP A 25 -1.19 -8.94 -5.80
C ASP A 25 -0.48 -7.67 -6.32
N TYR A 26 0.23 -7.79 -7.45
CA TYR A 26 1.02 -6.67 -7.97
C TYR A 26 0.14 -5.46 -8.33
N GLY A 27 -1.01 -5.70 -8.97
CA GLY A 27 -1.96 -4.67 -9.36
C GLY A 27 -2.57 -3.96 -8.14
N GLU A 28 -2.94 -4.73 -7.12
CA GLU A 28 -3.44 -4.19 -5.85
C GLU A 28 -2.40 -3.35 -5.12
N VAL A 29 -1.15 -3.83 -5.04
CA VAL A 29 -0.04 -3.10 -4.38
C VAL A 29 0.21 -1.75 -5.07
N ILE A 30 0.23 -1.70 -6.40
CA ILE A 30 0.43 -0.46 -7.16
C ILE A 30 -0.75 0.50 -6.99
N THR A 31 -1.98 -0.02 -6.99
CA THR A 31 -3.20 0.79 -6.80
C THR A 31 -3.23 1.42 -5.41
N LEU A 32 -2.96 0.60 -4.37
CA LEU A 32 -2.89 1.05 -2.99
C LEU A 32 -1.79 2.09 -2.78
N ARG A 33 -0.61 1.89 -3.40
CA ARG A 33 0.48 2.86 -3.39
C ARG A 33 0.05 4.22 -3.96
N LYS A 34 -0.64 4.23 -5.11
CA LYS A 34 -1.12 5.48 -5.74
C LYS A 34 -2.11 6.22 -4.84
N TYR A 35 -3.06 5.49 -4.25
CA TYR A 35 -4.02 6.05 -3.31
C TYR A 35 -3.32 6.69 -2.10
N LEU A 36 -2.38 5.97 -1.47
CA LEU A 36 -1.63 6.49 -0.32
C LEU A 36 -0.78 7.72 -0.65
N LEU A 37 -0.24 7.82 -1.87
CA LEU A 37 0.45 9.05 -2.30
C LEU A 37 -0.49 10.25 -2.40
N GLN A 38 -1.72 10.06 -2.89
CA GLN A 38 -2.72 11.13 -2.98
C GLN A 38 -3.15 11.63 -1.59
N GLU A 39 -3.18 10.72 -0.61
CA GLU A 39 -3.55 11.02 0.77
C GLU A 39 -2.37 11.56 1.62
N GLY A 40 -1.15 11.65 1.04
CA GLY A 40 0.06 12.15 1.72
C GLY A 40 0.81 11.10 2.56
N GLU A 41 0.43 9.82 2.46
CA GLU A 41 1.04 8.69 3.18
C GLU A 41 2.32 8.20 2.51
N HIS A 42 3.30 9.08 2.35
CA HIS A 42 4.54 8.80 1.61
C HIS A 42 5.34 7.62 2.18
N GLY A 43 5.36 7.44 3.51
CA GLY A 43 6.09 6.34 4.15
C GLY A 43 5.54 4.96 3.78
N LEU A 44 4.22 4.79 3.84
CA LEU A 44 3.57 3.54 3.44
C LEU A 44 3.65 3.31 1.93
N ALA A 45 3.48 4.37 1.14
CA ALA A 45 3.63 4.30 -0.31
C ALA A 45 5.05 3.88 -0.75
N PHE A 46 6.08 4.31 -0.01
CA PHE A 46 7.46 3.87 -0.26
C PHE A 46 7.66 2.40 0.12
N GLY A 47 7.14 1.97 1.28
CA GLY A 47 7.16 0.56 1.69
C GLY A 47 6.53 -0.36 0.64
N LEU A 48 5.38 0.02 0.10
CA LEU A 48 4.71 -0.72 -0.98
C LEU A 48 5.50 -0.73 -2.29
N LEU A 49 6.24 0.33 -2.61
CA LEU A 49 7.14 0.32 -3.78
C LEU A 49 8.27 -0.68 -3.60
N THR A 50 8.86 -0.73 -2.41
CA THR A 50 9.91 -1.71 -2.09
C THR A 50 9.36 -3.13 -2.20
N LEU A 51 8.17 -3.38 -1.68
CA LEU A 51 7.47 -4.67 -1.84
C LEU A 51 7.27 -4.99 -3.33
N ALA A 52 6.68 -4.09 -4.11
CA ALA A 52 6.42 -4.30 -5.54
C ALA A 52 7.70 -4.61 -6.35
N LYS A 53 8.85 -4.04 -5.96
CA LYS A 53 10.15 -4.36 -6.60
C LYS A 53 10.64 -5.78 -6.35
N THR A 54 10.22 -6.40 -5.25
CA THR A 54 10.54 -7.80 -4.95
C THR A 54 9.57 -8.78 -5.65
N MET A 55 8.45 -8.28 -6.14
CA MET A 55 7.46 -9.05 -6.87
C MET A 55 7.88 -9.14 -8.35
N GLN A 56 7.72 -10.32 -8.95
CA GLN A 56 7.83 -10.43 -10.41
C GLN A 56 6.63 -9.69 -11.04
N PRO A 57 6.85 -8.78 -11.99
CA PRO A 57 5.75 -8.15 -12.71
C PRO A 57 5.05 -9.23 -13.53
N THR A 58 3.84 -9.59 -13.11
CA THR A 58 2.90 -10.46 -13.85
C THR A 58 2.08 -9.65 -14.84
#